data_AF-A0A0Q3QPP0-F1
#
_entry.id   AF-A0A0Q3QPP0-F1
#
_cell.length_a   1.000
_cell.length_b   1.000
_cell.length_c   1.000
_cell.angle_alpha   90.00
_cell.angle_beta   90.00
_cell.angle_gamma   90.00
#
_symmetry.space_group_name_H-M   'P 1'
#
loop_
_entity.id
_entity.type
_entity.pdbx_description
1 polymer ?
#
loop_
_entity_poly.entity_id
_entity_poly.type
_entity_poly.pdbx_seq_one_letter_code
_entity_poly.pdbx_strand_id
1 'polypeptide(L)'
;MMKKIAVEQSLTNVSEALREKGYDVIDLKSAADAENCSCCVVSGIDSNVMGMQDVSTKAPVIEASGLTADEVCSQVESRLQ
;
A
#
# COMPACT_ATOMS: atom_id res chain seq x y z
N MET A 1 -8.36 -11.24 -11.60
CA MET A 1 -7.57 -10.03 -11.91
C MET A 1 -6.53 -9.85 -10.82
N MET A 2 -5.29 -9.54 -11.17
CA MET A 2 -4.25 -9.19 -10.19
C MET A 2 -4.64 -7.86 -9.53
N LYS A 3 -4.69 -7.83 -8.20
CA LYS A 3 -4.99 -6.60 -7.45
C LYS A 3 -3.70 -5.78 -7.37
N LYS A 4 -3.77 -4.52 -7.80
CA LYS A 4 -2.62 -3.60 -7.76
C LYS A 4 -2.50 -2.97 -6.40
N ILE A 5 -1.32 -3.08 -5.79
CA ILE A 5 -1.04 -2.57 -4.45
C ILE A 5 0.10 -1.55 -4.58
N ALA A 6 -0.17 -0.30 -4.25
CA ALA A 6 0.87 0.72 -4.19
C ALA A 6 1.58 0.61 -2.84
N VAL A 7 2.91 0.49 -2.84
CA VAL A 7 3.72 0.35 -1.64
C VAL A 7 4.79 1.44 -1.65
N GLU A 8 4.95 2.11 -0.52
CA GLU A 8 6.00 3.10 -0.34
C GLU A 8 7.39 2.48 -0.60
N GLN A 9 8.26 3.21 -1.29
CA GLN A 9 9.59 2.69 -1.70
C GLN A 9 10.47 2.27 -0.53
N SER A 10 10.24 2.81 0.67
CA SER A 10 10.94 2.46 1.90
C SER A 10 10.58 1.05 2.40
N LEU A 11 9.40 0.51 2.02
CA LEU A 11 8.83 -0.75 2.47
C LEU A 11 9.14 -1.90 1.51
N THR A 12 10.41 -2.06 1.15
CA THR A 12 10.86 -3.11 0.22
C THR A 12 10.49 -4.51 0.71
N ASN A 13 10.65 -4.79 1.99
CA ASN A 13 10.25 -6.06 2.62
C ASN A 13 8.76 -6.38 2.43
N VAL A 14 7.89 -5.38 2.52
CA VAL A 14 6.44 -5.55 2.31
C VAL A 14 6.15 -5.77 0.83
N SER A 15 6.81 -5.00 -0.03
CA SER A 15 6.62 -5.10 -1.49
C SER A 15 7.00 -6.49 -2.01
N GLU A 16 8.06 -7.10 -1.48
CA GLU A 16 8.45 -8.47 -1.83
C GLU A 16 7.42 -9.49 -1.33
N ALA A 17 7.00 -9.41 -0.06
CA ALA A 17 6.01 -10.32 0.50
C ALA A 17 4.67 -10.30 -0.25
N LEU A 18 4.20 -9.11 -0.66
CA LEU A 18 2.99 -8.96 -1.46
C LEU A 18 3.15 -9.54 -2.88
N ARG A 19 4.31 -9.36 -3.51
CA ARG A 19 4.61 -9.99 -4.82
C ARG A 19 4.62 -11.51 -4.71
N GLU A 20 5.21 -12.05 -3.64
CA GLU A 20 5.22 -13.51 -3.38
C GLU A 20 3.81 -14.07 -3.18
N LYS A 21 2.89 -13.30 -2.59
CA LYS A 21 1.47 -13.65 -2.49
C LYS A 21 0.69 -13.54 -3.83
N GLY A 22 1.32 -13.06 -4.90
CA GLY A 22 0.70 -12.93 -6.22
C GLY A 22 -0.01 -11.60 -6.46
N TYR A 23 0.30 -10.56 -5.69
CA TYR A 23 -0.19 -9.20 -5.93
C TYR A 23 0.70 -8.44 -6.93
N ASP A 24 0.10 -7.50 -7.64
CA ASP A 24 0.84 -6.61 -8.54
C ASP A 24 1.28 -5.37 -7.74
N VAL A 25 2.52 -5.36 -7.29
CA VAL A 25 3.03 -4.28 -6.44
C VAL A 25 3.68 -3.20 -7.30
N ILE A 26 3.35 -1.94 -7.00
CA ILE A 26 3.98 -0.77 -7.62
C ILE A 26 4.54 0.17 -6.55
N ASP A 27 5.56 0.93 -6.92
CA ASP A 27 6.11 1.96 -6.05
C ASP A 27 5.14 3.14 -5.94
N LEU A 28 4.75 3.50 -4.73
CA LEU A 28 4.00 4.71 -4.45
C LEU A 28 4.96 5.91 -4.48
N LYS A 29 5.11 6.55 -5.65
CA LYS A 29 5.93 7.77 -5.83
C LYS A 29 5.09 9.02 -5.79
N SER A 30 3.84 8.94 -6.23
CA SER A 30 2.92 10.06 -6.33
C SER A 30 1.48 9.64 -6.12
N ALA A 31 0.65 10.62 -5.79
CA ALA A 31 -0.80 10.53 -5.69
C ALA A 31 -1.46 9.75 -6.85
N ALA A 32 -1.02 10.02 -8.09
CA ALA A 32 -1.55 9.39 -9.30
C ALA A 32 -1.31 7.86 -9.36
N ASP A 33 -0.23 7.37 -8.73
CA ASP A 33 0.06 5.94 -8.68
C ASP A 33 -0.97 5.21 -7.79
N ALA A 34 -1.45 5.88 -6.75
CA ALA A 34 -2.48 5.36 -5.85
C ALA A 34 -3.89 5.39 -6.47
N GLU A 35 -4.18 6.28 -7.42
CA GLU A 35 -5.52 6.41 -8.02
C GLU A 35 -6.00 5.14 -8.73
N ASN A 36 -5.08 4.37 -9.31
CA ASN A 36 -5.39 3.13 -10.06
C ASN A 36 -5.07 1.86 -9.27
N CYS A 37 -4.90 1.97 -7.95
CA CYS A 37 -4.60 0.83 -7.08
C CYS A 37 -5.84 0.39 -6.29
N SER A 38 -5.82 -0.88 -5.88
CA SER A 38 -6.83 -1.46 -5.01
C SER A 38 -6.52 -1.23 -3.54
N CYS A 39 -5.26 -0.97 -3.18
CA CYS A 39 -4.82 -0.67 -1.82
C CYS A 39 -3.49 0.09 -1.85
N CYS A 40 -3.23 0.91 -0.84
CA CYS A 40 -1.96 1.59 -0.63
C CYS A 40 -1.34 1.20 0.71
N VAL A 41 -0.02 1.03 0.76
CA VAL A 41 0.73 0.73 1.97
C VAL A 41 1.82 1.78 2.18
N VAL A 42 1.83 2.39 3.36
CA VAL A 42 2.75 3.46 3.74
C VAL A 42 3.47 3.13 5.04
N SER A 43 4.68 3.67 5.25
CA SER A 43 5.48 3.34 6.44
C SER A 43 4.99 4.03 7.72
N GLY A 44 4.11 5.04 7.60
CA GLY A 44 3.59 5.83 8.72
C GLY A 44 4.49 7.01 9.14
N ILE A 45 5.76 7.03 8.70
CA ILE A 45 6.72 8.08 9.07
C ILE A 45 6.47 9.35 8.24
N ASP A 46 6.10 9.20 6.96
CA ASP A 46 5.69 10.33 6.13
C ASP A 46 4.20 10.62 6.36
N SER A 47 3.91 11.32 7.46
CA SER A 47 2.61 11.95 7.73
C SER A 47 2.24 13.05 6.70
N ASN A 48 2.74 12.96 5.46
CA ASN A 48 2.13 13.64 4.32
C ASN A 48 0.74 13.04 3.98
N VAL A 49 0.24 12.11 4.80
CA VAL A 49 -1.18 11.74 4.90
C VAL A 49 -2.10 12.94 5.14
N MET A 50 -1.60 14.08 5.66
CA MET A 50 -2.37 15.35 5.69
C MET A 50 -2.46 16.06 4.33
N GLY A 51 -1.56 15.78 3.37
CA GLY A 51 -1.65 16.23 1.98
C GLY A 51 -2.28 15.19 1.05
N MET A 52 -2.31 13.91 1.46
CA MET A 52 -2.98 12.84 0.72
C MET A 52 -4.45 12.64 1.08
N GLN A 53 -4.98 13.39 2.05
CA GLN A 53 -6.41 13.44 2.33
C GLN A 53 -7.23 13.93 1.11
N ASP A 54 -6.59 14.68 0.21
CA ASP A 54 -7.14 15.16 -1.07
C ASP A 54 -6.82 14.28 -2.27
N VAL A 55 -5.93 13.28 -2.14
CA VAL A 55 -5.80 12.33 -3.26
C VAL A 55 -7.08 11.51 -3.25
N SER A 56 -7.87 11.68 -4.31
CA SER A 56 -9.13 10.96 -4.55
C SER A 56 -8.96 9.45 -4.77
N THR A 57 -7.93 8.83 -4.19
CA THR A 57 -7.78 7.38 -4.15
C THR A 57 -8.96 6.85 -3.34
N LYS A 58 -9.86 6.14 -4.02
CA LYS A 58 -10.92 5.35 -3.38
C LYS A 58 -10.36 4.12 -2.65
N ALA A 59 -9.04 3.92 -2.73
CA ALA A 59 -8.36 2.75 -2.21
C ALA A 59 -8.09 2.89 -0.71
N PRO A 60 -8.25 1.80 0.07
CA PRO A 60 -7.82 1.76 1.46
C PRO A 60 -6.32 1.99 1.58
N VAL A 61 -5.93 2.77 2.59
CA VAL A 61 -4.53 3.00 2.98
C VAL A 61 -4.22 2.21 4.25
N ILE A 62 -3.09 1.51 4.25
CA ILE A 62 -2.59 0.68 5.34
C ILE A 62 -1.26 1.26 5.82
N GLU A 63 -1.14 1.45 7.12
CA GLU A 63 0.09 1.89 7.75
C GLU A 63 0.88 0.66 8.24
N ALA A 64 2.10 0.49 7.74
CA ALA A 64 3.00 -0.61 8.10
C ALA A 64 3.86 -0.31 9.34
N SER A 65 3.71 0.86 9.96
CA SER A 65 4.48 1.27 11.13
C SER A 65 4.32 0.28 12.28
N GLY A 66 5.43 -0.31 12.73
CA GLY A 66 5.43 -1.30 13.80
C GLY A 66 4.83 -2.67 13.44
N LEU A 67 4.50 -2.91 12.16
CA LEU A 67 3.98 -4.18 11.66
C LEU A 67 5.03 -4.94 10.85
N THR A 68 4.89 -6.26 10.85
CA THR A 68 5.65 -7.15 9.96
C THR A 68 5.02 -7.19 8.56
N ALA A 69 5.80 -7.60 7.56
CA ALA A 69 5.32 -7.72 6.19
C ALA A 69 4.12 -8.67 6.06
N ASP A 70 4.06 -9.74 6.88
CA ASP A 70 2.96 -10.70 6.86
C ASP A 70 1.66 -10.12 7.47
N GLU A 71 1.77 -9.34 8.55
CA GLU A 71 0.65 -8.61 9.14
C GLU A 71 0.08 -7.57 8.15
N VAL A 72 0.96 -6.87 7.44
CA VAL A 72 0.55 -5.92 6.39
C VAL A 72 -0.16 -6.66 5.25
N CYS A 73 0.36 -7.80 4.80
CA CYS A 73 -0.31 -8.62 3.78
C CYS A 73 -1.71 -9.05 4.24
N SER A 74 -1.86 -9.48 5.49
CA SER A 74 -3.15 -9.87 6.07
C SER A 74 -4.14 -8.70 6.12
N GLN A 75 -3.66 -7.49 6.45
CA GLN A 75 -4.50 -6.29 6.38
C GLN A 75 -4.90 -5.95 4.94
N VAL A 76 -3.96 -6.04 3.98
CA VAL A 76 -4.25 -5.84 2.56
C VAL A 76 -5.36 -6.79 2.12
N GLU A 77 -5.25 -8.07 2.44
CA GLU A 77 -6.28 -9.07 2.15
C GLU A 77 -7.64 -8.70 2.75
N SER A 78 -7.68 -8.33 4.02
CA SER A 78 -8.91 -7.94 4.71
C SER A 78 -9.58 -6.70 4.12
N ARG A 79 -8.80 -5.74 3.62
CA ARG A 79 -9.31 -4.52 2.96
C ARG A 79 -9.79 -4.76 1.52
N LEU A 80 -9.34 -5.85 0.92
CA LEU A 80 -9.65 -6.23 -0.47
C LEU A 80 -10.80 -7.24 -0.57
N GLN A 81 -11.35 -7.73 0.54
CA GLN A 81 -12.57 -8.53 0.60
C GLN A 81 -13.82 -7.67 0.37
#